data_AF-A0A1A8DYY4-F1
#
_entry.id   AF-A0A1A8DYY4-F1
#
_cell.length_a   1.000
_cell.length_b   1.000
_cell.length_c   1.000
_cell.angle_alpha   90.00
_cell.angle_beta   90.00
_cell.angle_gamma   90.00
#
_symmetry.space_group_name_H-M   'P 1'
#
loop_
_entity.id
_entity.type
_entity.pdbx_description
1 polymer ?
#
loop_
_entity_poly.entity_id
_entity_poly.type
_entity_poly.pdbx_seq_one_letter_code
_entity_poly.pdbx_strand_id
1 'polypeptide(L)'
;VCDSTYDKTPLEEDGITVLDWPFDDGAPPPSKLVDDWLNLLKKKFLEDPGSCVAVHCVAGLGRAPVLVALALIESGMKYEDAIQLIRQKRRGAFNSKQLTYLEKYRSKQRLRFKDSHTFKNKCCTM
;
A
#
# COMPACT_ATOMS: atom_id res chain seq x y z
N VAL A 1 -18.20 -9.60 5.38
CA VAL A 1 -16.75 -9.49 5.66
C VAL A 1 -16.16 -10.84 5.31
N CYS A 2 -15.13 -10.90 4.43
CA CYS A 2 -14.54 -12.18 4.03
C CYS A 2 -13.67 -12.72 5.17
N ASP A 3 -13.97 -13.94 5.64
CA ASP A 3 -13.13 -14.67 6.59
C ASP A 3 -11.83 -15.15 5.92
N SER A 4 -10.77 -15.30 6.72
CA SER A 4 -9.46 -15.77 6.25
C SER A 4 -9.58 -17.22 5.78
N THR A 5 -9.37 -17.45 4.48
CA THR A 5 -9.60 -18.76 3.83
C THR A 5 -8.41 -19.73 3.95
N TYR A 6 -7.38 -19.37 4.70
CA TYR A 6 -6.15 -20.15 4.79
C TYR A 6 -5.55 -20.07 6.20
N ASP A 7 -4.80 -21.11 6.55
CA ASP A 7 -4.04 -21.17 7.78
C ASP A 7 -2.80 -20.28 7.70
N LYS A 8 -2.61 -19.44 8.72
CA LYS A 8 -1.50 -18.49 8.81
C LYS A 8 -0.26 -19.09 9.45
N THR A 9 -0.40 -20.22 10.16
CA THR A 9 0.70 -20.84 10.89
C THR A 9 1.96 -21.05 10.04
N PRO A 10 1.90 -21.53 8.78
CA PRO A 10 3.11 -21.68 7.97
C PRO A 10 3.83 -20.35 7.67
N LEU A 11 3.07 -19.26 7.51
CA LEU A 11 3.65 -17.93 7.28
C LEU A 11 4.29 -17.39 8.55
N GLU A 12 3.63 -17.59 9.69
CA GLU A 12 4.15 -17.15 10.99
C GLU A 12 5.41 -17.93 11.41
N GLU A 13 5.47 -19.23 11.11
CA GLU A 13 6.66 -20.08 11.32
C GLU A 13 7.86 -19.62 10.49
N ASP A 14 7.62 -19.14 9.26
CA ASP A 14 8.63 -18.53 8.39
C ASP A 14 8.96 -17.06 8.77
N GLY A 15 8.39 -16.55 9.87
CA GLY A 15 8.62 -15.19 10.35
C GLY A 15 7.86 -14.09 9.60
N ILE A 16 6.86 -14.46 8.79
CA ILE A 16 6.03 -13.53 8.02
C ILE A 16 4.81 -13.14 8.86
N THR A 17 4.75 -11.87 9.27
CA THR A 17 3.58 -11.34 10.00
C THR A 17 2.39 -11.15 9.07
N VAL A 18 1.25 -11.79 9.36
CA VAL A 18 0.01 -11.67 8.57
C VAL A 18 -0.99 -10.76 9.26
N LEU A 19 -1.49 -9.73 8.56
CA LEU A 19 -2.48 -8.77 9.07
C LEU A 19 -3.73 -8.78 8.18
N ASP A 20 -4.90 -8.96 8.80
CA ASP A 20 -6.19 -8.96 8.10
C ASP A 20 -6.90 -7.61 8.27
N TRP A 21 -6.95 -6.83 7.20
CA TRP A 21 -7.72 -5.58 7.14
C TRP A 21 -8.78 -5.63 6.04
N PRO A 22 -9.91 -6.32 6.28
CA PRO A 22 -10.96 -6.45 5.28
C PRO A 22 -11.70 -5.12 5.08
N PHE A 23 -11.96 -4.79 3.81
CA PHE A 23 -12.87 -3.71 3.41
C PHE A 23 -13.62 -4.11 2.14
N ASP A 24 -14.74 -3.42 1.88
CA ASP A 24 -15.65 -3.75 0.78
C ASP A 24 -15.01 -3.53 -0.59
N ASP A 25 -15.31 -4.43 -1.55
CA ASP A 25 -14.75 -4.33 -2.89
C ASP A 25 -15.36 -3.16 -3.68
N GLY A 26 -14.51 -2.46 -4.43
CA GLY A 26 -14.89 -1.24 -5.16
C GLY A 26 -15.23 -0.03 -4.28
N ALA A 27 -15.19 -0.16 -2.95
CA ALA A 27 -15.31 0.95 -2.01
C ALA A 27 -13.93 1.56 -1.71
N PRO A 28 -13.85 2.87 -1.39
CA PRO A 28 -12.61 3.45 -0.88
C PRO A 28 -12.25 2.84 0.48
N PRO A 29 -10.96 2.60 0.77
CA PRO A 29 -10.54 2.08 2.07
C PRO A 29 -10.90 3.07 3.20
N PRO A 30 -11.36 2.59 4.37
CA PRO A 30 -11.62 3.43 5.53
C PRO A 30 -10.38 4.21 5.95
N SER A 31 -10.56 5.44 6.42
CA SER A 31 -9.45 6.31 6.86
C SER A 31 -8.54 5.65 7.90
N LYS A 32 -9.13 4.95 8.88
CA LYS A 32 -8.40 4.20 9.89
C LYS A 32 -7.49 3.12 9.28
N LEU A 33 -8.00 2.36 8.30
CA LEU A 33 -7.24 1.33 7.60
C LEU A 33 -6.06 1.95 6.84
N VAL A 34 -6.29 3.07 6.16
CA VAL A 34 -5.21 3.81 5.48
C VAL A 34 -4.15 4.27 6.47
N ASP A 35 -4.55 4.82 7.62
CA ASP A 35 -3.59 5.28 8.64
C ASP A 35 -2.80 4.11 9.24
N ASP A 36 -3.44 2.98 9.53
CA ASP A 36 -2.79 1.76 10.04
C ASP A 36 -1.81 1.17 9.01
N TRP A 37 -2.20 1.14 7.73
CA TRP A 37 -1.33 0.72 6.62
C TRP A 37 -0.07 1.58 6.50
N LEU A 38 -0.22 2.91 6.50
CA LEU A 38 0.91 3.82 6.38
C LEU A 38 1.83 3.74 7.61
N ASN A 39 1.27 3.54 8.80
CA ASN A 39 2.04 3.32 10.02
C ASN A 39 2.83 2.01 9.96
N LEU A 40 2.22 0.93 9.47
CA LEU A 40 2.89 -0.36 9.27
C LEU A 40 4.07 -0.21 8.31
N LEU A 41 3.87 0.40 7.13
CA LEU A 41 4.92 0.62 6.15
C LEU A 41 6.07 1.44 6.72
N LYS A 42 5.75 2.55 7.39
CA LYS A 42 6.75 3.42 8.01
C LYS A 42 7.57 2.67 9.06
N LYS A 43 6.92 1.87 9.91
CA LYS A 43 7.59 1.09 10.94
C LYS A 43 8.49 0.02 10.32
N LYS A 44 7.96 -0.78 9.40
CA LYS A 44 8.68 -1.91 8.77
C LYS A 44 9.88 -1.45 7.95
N PHE A 45 9.73 -0.45 7.09
CA PHE A 45 10.84 0.06 6.29
C PHE A 45 11.88 0.85 7.11
N LEU A 46 11.52 1.34 8.29
CA LEU A 46 12.48 1.97 9.21
C LEU A 46 13.25 0.93 10.03
N GLU A 47 12.58 -0.13 10.48
CA GLU A 47 13.19 -1.22 11.24
C GLU A 47 14.08 -2.11 10.36
N ASP A 48 13.65 -2.39 9.12
CA ASP A 48 14.36 -3.24 8.17
C ASP A 48 14.37 -2.61 6.76
N PRO A 49 15.37 -1.78 6.45
CA PRO A 49 15.57 -1.18 5.13
C PRO A 49 15.90 -2.26 4.10
N GLY A 50 14.92 -2.66 3.30
CA GLY A 50 15.03 -3.75 2.32
C GLY A 50 13.99 -4.85 2.50
N SER A 51 13.21 -4.79 3.60
CA SER A 51 12.04 -5.63 3.78
C SER A 51 11.02 -5.47 2.63
N CYS A 52 10.20 -6.49 2.43
CA CYS A 52 9.11 -6.48 1.46
C CYS A 52 7.78 -6.66 2.18
N VAL A 53 6.77 -5.88 1.77
CA VAL A 53 5.40 -5.99 2.29
C VAL A 53 4.50 -6.50 1.17
N ALA A 54 3.92 -7.68 1.38
CA ALA A 54 2.97 -8.28 0.46
C ALA A 54 1.54 -7.82 0.79
N VAL A 55 0.74 -7.54 -0.25
CA VAL A 55 -0.69 -7.22 -0.12
C VAL A 55 -1.45 -8.09 -1.09
N HIS A 56 -2.45 -8.82 -0.58
CA HIS A 56 -3.31 -9.66 -1.40
C HIS A 56 -4.79 -9.39 -1.13
N CYS A 57 -5.63 -9.76 -2.09
CA CYS A 57 -7.08 -9.74 -1.99
C CYS A 57 -7.58 -11.15 -2.29
N VAL A 58 -8.77 -11.53 -1.82
CA VAL A 58 -9.38 -12.84 -2.09
C VAL A 58 -9.41 -13.16 -3.60
N ALA A 59 -10.00 -12.28 -4.41
CA ALA A 59 -10.08 -12.43 -5.87
C ALA A 59 -8.96 -11.70 -6.62
N GLY A 60 -8.01 -11.09 -5.90
CA GLY A 60 -6.90 -10.35 -6.48
C GLY A 60 -7.25 -9.10 -7.28
N LEU A 61 -8.50 -8.73 -7.54
CA LEU A 61 -8.85 -7.81 -8.65
C LEU A 61 -8.91 -6.30 -8.35
N GLY A 62 -8.93 -5.85 -7.09
CA GLY A 62 -9.14 -4.41 -6.85
C GLY A 62 -8.57 -3.80 -5.57
N ARG A 63 -8.63 -4.50 -4.43
CA ARG A 63 -8.28 -3.91 -3.13
C ARG A 63 -6.77 -3.70 -2.92
N ALA A 64 -5.98 -4.70 -3.28
CA ALA A 64 -4.53 -4.66 -3.06
C ALA A 64 -3.82 -3.53 -3.84
N PRO A 65 -4.09 -3.32 -5.15
CA PRO A 65 -3.48 -2.22 -5.90
C PRO A 65 -3.75 -0.83 -5.33
N VAL A 66 -4.92 -0.61 -4.70
CA VAL A 66 -5.26 0.69 -4.10
C VAL A 66 -4.35 1.02 -2.91
N LEU A 67 -4.07 0.05 -2.04
CA LEU A 67 -3.15 0.27 -0.90
C LEU A 67 -1.71 0.54 -1.36
N VAL A 68 -1.27 -0.14 -2.42
CA VAL A 68 0.05 0.11 -3.03
C VAL A 68 0.11 1.50 -3.65
N ALA A 69 -0.94 1.93 -4.36
CA ALA A 69 -1.02 3.28 -4.92
C ALA A 69 -0.95 4.36 -3.83
N LEU A 70 -1.67 4.17 -2.72
CA LEU A 70 -1.62 5.09 -1.57
C LEU A 70 -0.21 5.19 -0.98
N ALA A 71 0.51 4.09 -0.86
CA ALA A 71 1.89 4.09 -0.38
C ALA A 71 2.83 4.88 -1.30
N LEU A 72 2.70 4.72 -2.62
CA LEU A 72 3.49 5.47 -3.60
C LEU A 72 3.19 6.98 -3.52
N ILE A 73 1.90 7.34 -3.41
CA ILE A 73 1.46 8.73 -3.31
C ILE A 73 1.96 9.38 -2.01
N GLU A 74 1.94 8.65 -0.89
CA GLU A 74 2.45 9.11 0.40
C GLU A 74 3.98 9.23 0.43
N SER A 75 4.66 8.49 -0.44
CA SER A 75 6.12 8.60 -0.65
C SER A 75 6.50 9.80 -1.55
N GLY A 76 5.51 10.47 -2.15
CA GLY A 76 5.68 11.69 -2.95
C GLY A 76 5.51 11.49 -4.46
N MET A 77 5.05 10.32 -4.91
CA MET A 77 4.68 10.10 -6.30
C MET A 77 3.32 10.76 -6.60
N LYS A 78 3.11 11.24 -7.83
CA LYS A 78 1.78 11.68 -8.25
C LYS A 78 0.86 10.49 -8.44
N TYR A 79 -0.45 10.68 -8.29
CA TYR A 79 -1.39 9.57 -8.41
C TYR A 79 -1.42 9.02 -9.84
N GLU A 80 -1.23 9.85 -10.87
CA GLU A 80 -1.14 9.41 -12.27
C GLU A 80 0.05 8.47 -12.48
N ASP A 81 1.23 8.85 -11.98
CA ASP A 81 2.46 8.07 -12.09
C ASP A 81 2.33 6.75 -11.31
N ALA A 82 1.74 6.78 -10.12
CA ALA A 82 1.49 5.58 -9.31
C ALA A 82 0.55 4.60 -10.04
N ILE A 83 -0.52 5.10 -10.65
CA ILE A 83 -1.46 4.30 -11.44
C ILE A 83 -0.75 3.69 -12.66
N GLN A 84 0.05 4.48 -13.38
CA GLN A 84 0.79 4.00 -14.54
C GLN A 84 1.79 2.91 -14.16
N LEU A 85 2.57 3.11 -13.10
CA LEU A 85 3.54 2.13 -12.61
C LEU A 85 2.88 0.80 -12.26
N ILE A 86 1.74 0.84 -11.57
CA ILE A 86 0.99 -0.37 -11.21
C ILE A 86 0.39 -1.01 -12.47
N ARG A 87 -0.14 -0.23 -13.41
CA ARG A 87 -0.68 -0.74 -14.69
C ARG A 87 0.38 -1.38 -15.59
N GLN A 88 1.63 -0.92 -15.53
CA GLN A 88 2.75 -1.55 -16.24
C GLN A 88 2.99 -2.98 -15.74
N LYS A 89 2.89 -3.21 -14.43
CA LYS A 89 3.04 -4.54 -13.83
C LYS A 89 1.77 -5.39 -13.95
N ARG A 90 0.60 -4.76 -13.90
CA ARG A 90 -0.70 -5.44 -13.98
C ARG A 90 -1.73 -4.60 -14.72
N ARG A 91 -2.05 -5.03 -15.95
CA ARG A 91 -3.11 -4.42 -16.74
C ARG A 91 -4.46 -4.58 -16.04
N GLY A 92 -5.28 -3.53 -16.06
CA GLY A 92 -6.63 -3.56 -15.46
C GLY A 92 -6.70 -3.53 -13.94
N ALA A 93 -5.62 -3.14 -13.24
CA ALA A 93 -5.56 -3.17 -11.77
C ALA A 93 -6.55 -2.25 -11.02
N PHE A 94 -7.19 -1.28 -11.70
CA PHE A 94 -8.07 -0.29 -11.08
C PHE A 94 -9.40 -0.16 -11.81
N ASN A 95 -10.48 -0.07 -11.04
CA ASN A 95 -11.82 0.31 -11.51
C ASN A 95 -11.99 1.84 -11.50
N SER A 96 -12.93 2.38 -12.28
CA SER A 96 -13.26 3.81 -12.37
C SER A 96 -13.50 4.46 -11.01
N LYS A 97 -14.22 3.79 -10.09
CA LYS A 97 -14.46 4.30 -8.72
C LYS A 97 -13.15 4.51 -7.93
N GLN A 98 -12.19 3.60 -8.11
CA GLN A 98 -10.90 3.66 -7.42
C GLN A 98 -10.01 4.75 -8.02
N LEU A 99 -10.06 4.95 -9.33
CA LEU A 99 -9.38 6.06 -9.99
C LEU A 99 -9.87 7.41 -9.47
N THR A 100 -11.19 7.61 -9.38
CA THR A 100 -11.76 8.83 -8.80
C THR A 100 -11.39 9.02 -7.33
N TYR A 101 -11.25 7.94 -6.57
CA TYR A 101 -10.76 8.02 -5.19
C TYR A 101 -9.30 8.47 -5.13
N LEU A 102 -8.42 7.86 -5.93
CA LEU A 102 -6.99 8.21 -5.98
C LEU A 102 -6.76 9.64 -6.48
N GLU A 103 -7.57 10.11 -7.42
CA GLU A 103 -7.56 11.49 -7.92
C GLU A 103 -7.92 12.51 -6.82
N LYS A 104 -8.90 12.19 -5.97
CA LYS A 104 -9.34 13.04 -4.86
C LYS A 104 -8.46 12.91 -3.62
N TYR A 105 -7.62 11.89 -3.55
CA TYR A 105 -6.79 11.62 -2.39
C TYR A 105 -5.74 12.71 -2.20
N ARG A 106 -5.69 13.27 -0.98
CA ARG A 106 -4.70 14.27 -0.60
C ARG A 106 -3.65 13.63 0.29
N SER A 107 -2.44 13.49 -0.26
CA SER A 107 -1.27 12.97 0.44
C SER A 107 -0.96 13.80 1.69
N LYS A 108 -0.74 13.13 2.82
CA LYS A 108 -0.21 13.70 4.06
C LYS A 108 1.32 13.65 4.11
N GLN A 109 1.97 13.07 3.09
CA GLN A 109 3.42 12.89 2.97
C GLN A 109 4.06 12.14 4.16
N ARG A 110 3.34 11.18 4.75
CA ARG A 110 3.75 10.48 5.98
C ARG A 110 4.92 9.52 5.77
N LEU A 111 5.15 9.10 4.53
CA LEU A 111 6.23 8.19 4.13
C LEU A 111 7.45 8.93 3.54
N ARG A 112 7.43 10.26 3.46
CA ARG A 112 8.64 11.02 3.11
C ARG A 112 9.59 11.05 4.30
N PHE A 113 10.71 10.34 4.18
CA PHE A 113 11.84 10.48 5.09
C PHE A 113 12.61 11.75 4.71
N LYS A 114 12.68 12.71 5.63
CA LYS A 114 13.44 13.95 5.45
C LYS A 114 14.83 13.72 6.05
N ASP A 115 15.77 13.24 5.24
CA ASP A 115 17.18 13.18 5.65
C ASP A 115 17.70 14.62 5.81
N SER A 116 18.11 14.98 7.03
CA SER A 116 18.66 16.30 7.35
C SER A 116 20.08 16.54 6.81
N HIS A 117 20.74 15.51 6.28
CA HIS A 117 22.15 15.57 5.83
C HIS A 117 22.39 15.39 4.34
N THR A 118 21.35 15.26 3.51
CA THR A 118 21.54 15.15 2.05
C THR A 118 20.47 15.93 1.31
N PHE A 119 20.88 16.88 0.47
CA PHE A 119 20.03 17.63 -0.48
C PHE A 119 19.47 16.75 -1.62
N LYS A 120 19.12 15.49 -1.32
CA LYS A 120 18.48 14.56 -2.25
C LYS A 120 17.30 13.94 -1.54
N ASN A 121 16.11 14.19 -2.07
CA ASN A 121 14.87 13.53 -1.65
C ASN A 121 15.03 12.01 -1.84
N LYS A 122 15.49 11.30 -0.81
CA LYS A 122 15.41 9.84 -0.77
C LYS A 122 13.96 9.47 -0.44
N CYS A 123 13.16 9.35 -1.50
CA CYS A 123 11.98 8.48 -1.48
C CYS A 123 12.49 7.06 -1.23
N CYS A 124 11.76 6.25 -0.45
CA CYS A 124 12.09 4.85 -0.18
C CYS A 124 12.57 4.17 -1.47
N THR A 125 13.88 3.93 -1.58
CA THR A 125 14.42 3.11 -2.65
C THR A 125 14.06 1.68 -2.29
N MET A 126 13.02 1.17 -2.96
CA MET A 126 12.80 -0.27 -3.13
C MET A 126 13.98 -0.90 -3.87
#